data_AF-A0A8H9G8Z1-F1
#
_entry.id   AF-A0A8H9G8Z1-F1
#
_cell.length_a   1.000
_cell.length_b   1.000
_cell.length_c   1.000
_cell.angle_alpha   90.00
_cell.angle_beta   90.00
_cell.angle_gamma   90.00
#
_symmetry.space_group_name_H-M   'P 1'
#
loop_
_entity.id
_entity.type
_entity.pdbx_description
1 polymer ?
#
loop_
_entity_poly.entity_id
_entity_poly.type
_entity_poly.pdbx_seq_one_letter_code
_entity_poly.pdbx_strand_id
1 'polypeptide(L)'
;MTAGTEGLAAWPPAAVATVVAAVVTTGLTLVVAVVGGVWVVVRWRRDVAREERDRAWSRLVWIVDQACDPDVGRSEVGLVGADAMYDMQMLRDDDAVLGTMVLGLITGQEQR
;
A
#
# COMPACT_ATOMS: atom_id res chain seq x y z
N MET A 1 -24.23 -4.25 -45.48
CA MET A 1 -24.52 -4.36 -44.03
C MET A 1 -24.87 -2.98 -43.50
N THR A 2 -26.14 -2.58 -43.61
CA THR A 2 -26.68 -1.30 -43.09
C THR A 2 -28.02 -1.49 -42.38
N ALA A 3 -28.36 -2.74 -42.04
CA ALA A 3 -29.68 -3.14 -41.52
C ALA A 3 -30.03 -2.58 -40.11
N GLY A 4 -29.20 -1.71 -39.54
CA GLY A 4 -29.46 -1.04 -38.26
C GLY A 4 -29.84 0.44 -38.36
N THR A 5 -29.46 1.14 -39.45
CA THR A 5 -29.65 2.59 -39.56
C THR A 5 -31.04 2.98 -40.08
N GLU A 6 -31.66 2.11 -40.88
CA GLU A 6 -32.99 2.35 -41.48
C GLU A 6 -34.10 2.46 -40.42
N GLY A 7 -34.00 1.71 -39.32
CA GLY A 7 -34.95 1.78 -38.20
C GLY A 7 -34.78 3.03 -37.33
N LEU A 8 -33.55 3.52 -37.15
CA LEU A 8 -33.26 4.73 -36.37
C LEU A 8 -33.72 6.01 -37.09
N ALA A 9 -33.68 6.03 -38.42
CA ALA A 9 -34.16 7.16 -39.23
C ALA A 9 -35.68 7.36 -39.14
N ALA A 10 -36.44 6.31 -38.80
CA ALA A 10 -37.89 6.37 -38.62
C ALA A 10 -38.32 6.84 -37.22
N TRP A 11 -37.37 6.95 -36.27
CA TRP A 11 -37.68 7.35 -34.89
C TRP A 11 -37.74 8.87 -34.75
N PRO A 12 -38.63 9.41 -33.90
CA PRO A 12 -38.61 10.82 -33.59
C PRO A 12 -37.25 11.19 -32.97
N PRO A 13 -36.65 12.34 -33.34
CA PRO A 13 -35.29 12.70 -32.95
C PRO A 13 -35.10 12.78 -31.42
N ALA A 14 -36.17 13.10 -30.70
CA ALA A 14 -36.18 13.07 -29.24
C ALA A 14 -35.93 11.66 -28.67
N ALA A 15 -36.47 10.60 -29.29
CA ALA A 15 -36.26 9.22 -28.84
C ALA A 15 -34.83 8.73 -29.12
N VAL A 16 -34.24 9.15 -30.24
CA VAL A 16 -32.82 8.85 -30.53
C VAL A 16 -31.92 9.57 -29.52
N ALA A 17 -32.20 10.85 -29.24
CA ALA A 17 -31.45 11.63 -28.26
C ALA A 17 -31.50 11.02 -26.85
N THR A 18 -32.66 10.52 -26.41
CA THR A 18 -32.77 9.89 -25.08
C THR A 18 -32.02 8.58 -24.98
N VAL A 19 -32.05 7.72 -26.01
CA VAL A 19 -31.29 6.47 -26.02
C VAL A 19 -29.80 6.75 -26.03
N VAL A 20 -29.34 7.69 -26.86
CA VAL A 20 -27.92 8.09 -26.89
C VAL A 20 -27.50 8.65 -25.53
N ALA A 21 -28.29 9.53 -24.93
CA ALA A 21 -28.02 10.07 -23.60
C ALA A 21 -27.97 8.96 -22.53
N ALA A 22 -28.87 7.97 -22.59
CA ALA A 22 -28.88 6.83 -21.67
C ALA A 22 -27.63 5.94 -21.84
N VAL A 23 -27.20 5.69 -23.08
CA VAL A 23 -25.99 4.92 -23.37
C VAL A 23 -24.75 5.66 -22.88
N VAL A 24 -24.65 6.97 -23.13
CA VAL A 24 -23.53 7.80 -22.69
C VAL A 24 -23.47 7.85 -21.16
N THR A 25 -24.58 8.11 -20.49
CA THR A 25 -24.63 8.17 -19.02
C THR A 25 -24.28 6.82 -18.39
N THR A 26 -24.79 5.71 -18.94
CA THR A 26 -24.44 4.36 -18.47
C THR A 26 -22.96 4.07 -18.68
N GLY A 27 -22.42 4.40 -19.86
CA GLY A 27 -21.00 4.23 -20.17
C GLY A 27 -20.09 5.02 -19.22
N LEU A 28 -20.40 6.28 -18.98
CA LEU A 28 -19.65 7.12 -18.03
C LEU A 28 -19.75 6.58 -16.60
N THR A 29 -20.93 6.11 -16.19
CA THR A 29 -21.13 5.53 -14.85
C THR A 29 -20.26 4.29 -14.65
N LEU A 30 -20.18 3.41 -15.67
CA LEU A 30 -19.30 2.23 -15.61
C LEU A 30 -17.82 2.62 -15.53
N VAL A 31 -17.39 3.62 -16.30
CA VAL A 31 -16.00 4.10 -16.24
C VAL A 31 -15.67 4.63 -14.86
N VAL A 32 -16.53 5.46 -14.27
CA VAL A 32 -16.33 6.00 -12.92
C VAL A 32 -16.29 4.87 -11.88
N ALA A 33 -17.18 3.86 -12.00
CA ALA A 33 -17.17 2.71 -11.10
C ALA A 33 -15.87 1.91 -11.18
N VAL A 34 -15.36 1.68 -12.39
CA VAL A 34 -14.09 0.97 -12.60
C VAL A 34 -12.92 1.76 -12.04
N VAL A 35 -12.83 3.06 -12.37
CA VAL A 35 -11.75 3.94 -11.88
C VAL A 35 -11.79 4.03 -10.36
N GLY A 36 -12.97 4.21 -9.77
CA GLY A 36 -13.17 4.23 -8.32
C GLY A 36 -12.75 2.90 -7.67
N GLY A 37 -13.15 1.77 -8.25
CA GLY A 37 -12.76 0.44 -7.78
C GLY A 37 -11.24 0.22 -7.82
N VAL A 38 -10.60 0.53 -8.94
CA VAL A 38 -9.14 0.44 -9.09
C VAL A 38 -8.43 1.37 -8.10
N TRP A 39 -8.92 2.60 -7.95
CA TRP A 39 -8.35 3.56 -7.01
C TRP A 39 -8.43 3.07 -5.56
N VAL A 40 -9.56 2.50 -5.14
CA VAL A 40 -9.73 1.92 -3.80
C VAL A 40 -8.73 0.79 -3.57
N VAL A 41 -8.54 -0.09 -4.56
CA VAL A 41 -7.55 -1.18 -4.45
C VAL A 41 -6.13 -0.62 -4.35
N VAL A 42 -5.76 0.34 -5.20
CA VAL A 42 -4.42 0.96 -5.19
C VAL A 42 -4.18 1.69 -3.87
N ARG A 43 -5.15 2.46 -3.38
CA ARG A 43 -5.08 3.13 -2.09
C ARG A 43 -4.94 2.12 -0.95
N TRP A 44 -5.74 1.07 -0.94
CA TRP A 44 -5.64 0.01 0.06
C TRP A 44 -4.26 -0.64 0.06
N ARG A 45 -3.69 -0.95 -1.10
CA ARG A 45 -2.32 -1.50 -1.19
C ARG A 45 -1.28 -0.52 -0.64
N ARG A 46 -1.42 0.78 -0.93
CA ARG A 46 -0.52 1.81 -0.40
C ARG A 46 -0.69 1.98 1.11
N ASP A 47 -1.91 1.92 1.62
CA ASP A 47 -2.19 2.04 3.05
C ASP A 47 -1.67 0.82 3.82
N VAL A 48 -1.88 -0.41 3.31
CA VAL A 48 -1.32 -1.64 3.89
C VAL A 48 0.20 -1.58 3.93
N ALA A 49 0.86 -1.14 2.86
CA ALA A 49 2.31 -1.00 2.83
C ALA A 49 2.82 0.02 3.86
N ARG A 50 2.07 1.11 4.10
CA ARG A 50 2.39 2.09 5.16
C ARG A 50 2.19 1.50 6.55
N GLU A 51 1.08 0.81 6.79
CA GLU A 51 0.81 0.19 8.10
C GLU A 51 1.80 -0.92 8.44
N GLU A 52 2.23 -1.72 7.45
CA GLU A 52 3.28 -2.72 7.64
C GLU A 52 4.62 -2.06 8.00
N ARG A 53 4.97 -0.96 7.32
CA ARG A 53 6.16 -0.14 7.61
C ARG A 53 6.10 0.48 9.01
N ASP A 54 4.97 1.08 9.39
CA ASP A 54 4.79 1.69 10.72
C ASP A 54 4.87 0.64 11.84
N ARG A 55 4.31 -0.56 11.63
CA ARG A 55 4.42 -1.66 12.60
C ARG A 55 5.86 -2.18 12.71
N ALA A 56 6.57 -2.31 11.60
CA ALA A 56 7.99 -2.67 11.61
C ALA A 56 8.85 -1.60 12.31
N TRP A 57 8.58 -0.32 12.02
CA TRP A 57 9.28 0.81 12.61
C TRP A 57 9.01 0.93 14.11
N SER A 58 7.76 0.75 14.55
CA SER A 58 7.40 0.75 15.96
C SER A 58 8.10 -0.37 16.73
N ARG A 59 8.25 -1.56 16.12
CA ARG A 59 9.02 -2.67 16.73
C ARG A 59 10.50 -2.34 16.79
N LEU A 60 11.08 -1.74 15.74
CA LEU A 60 12.48 -1.30 15.75
C LEU A 60 12.73 -0.29 16.88
N VAL A 61 11.91 0.76 16.97
CA VAL A 61 12.05 1.78 18.02
C VAL A 61 11.94 1.16 19.41
N TRP A 62 11.00 0.23 19.62
CA TRP A 62 10.87 -0.48 20.90
C TRP A 62 12.11 -1.32 21.23
N ILE A 63 12.67 -2.04 20.26
CA ILE A 63 13.89 -2.84 20.45
C ILE A 63 15.09 -1.94 20.80
N VAL A 64 15.24 -0.82 20.09
CA VAL A 64 16.31 0.15 20.34
C VAL A 64 16.17 0.78 21.72
N ASP A 65 14.95 1.15 22.11
CA ASP A 65 14.65 1.70 23.44
C ASP A 65 15.03 0.70 24.54
N GLN A 66 14.67 -0.59 24.37
CA GLN A 66 15.08 -1.61 25.33
C GLN A 66 16.57 -1.85 25.37
N ALA A 67 17.23 -1.94 24.22
CA ALA A 67 18.68 -2.16 24.14
C ALA A 67 19.48 -1.05 24.83
N CYS A 68 18.97 0.19 24.80
CA CYS A 68 19.57 1.36 25.43
C CYS A 68 19.14 1.57 26.90
N ASP A 69 18.26 0.72 27.45
CA ASP A 69 17.75 0.91 28.80
C ASP A 69 18.85 0.62 29.86
N PRO A 70 18.94 1.42 30.93
CA PRO A 70 19.91 1.19 32.01
C PRO A 70 19.66 -0.10 32.82
N ASP A 71 18.47 -0.71 32.72
CA ASP A 71 18.18 -2.02 33.31
C ASP A 71 18.80 -3.15 32.46
N VAL A 72 19.63 -3.97 33.11
CA VAL A 72 20.37 -5.07 32.44
C VAL A 72 19.42 -6.10 31.81
N GLY A 73 18.34 -6.46 32.50
CA GLY A 73 17.40 -7.47 31.97
C GLY A 73 16.65 -6.94 30.75
N ARG A 74 16.34 -5.65 30.73
CA ARG A 74 15.66 -4.98 29.62
C ARG A 74 16.58 -4.77 28.41
N SER A 75 17.84 -4.37 28.65
CA SER A 75 18.86 -4.25 27.61
C SER A 75 19.23 -5.58 26.96
N GLU A 76 19.35 -6.66 27.73
CA GLU A 76 19.56 -8.01 27.17
C GLU A 76 18.40 -8.44 26.25
N VAL A 77 17.16 -8.17 26.66
CA VAL A 77 15.97 -8.45 25.83
C VAL A 77 15.98 -7.62 24.55
N GLY A 78 16.41 -6.35 24.63
CA GLY A 78 16.60 -5.49 23.47
C GLY A 78 17.67 -6.01 22.51
N LEU A 79 18.82 -6.46 23.02
CA LEU A 79 19.91 -7.00 22.21
C LEU A 79 19.53 -8.29 21.48
N VAL A 80 18.87 -9.24 22.17
CA VAL A 80 18.37 -10.48 21.55
C VAL A 80 17.28 -10.16 20.52
N GLY A 81 16.41 -9.20 20.81
CA GLY A 81 15.41 -8.72 19.86
C GLY A 81 16.04 -8.09 18.61
N ALA A 82 17.10 -7.31 18.77
CA ALA A 82 17.85 -6.69 17.68
C ALA A 82 18.50 -7.74 16.78
N ASP A 83 19.16 -8.75 17.35
CA ASP A 83 19.78 -9.85 16.60
C ASP A 83 18.74 -10.62 15.77
N ALA A 84 17.60 -10.97 16.40
CA ALA A 84 16.51 -11.66 15.71
C ALA A 84 15.86 -10.80 14.59
N MET A 85 15.76 -9.48 14.78
CA MET A 85 15.22 -8.59 13.74
C MET A 85 16.20 -8.35 12.58
N TYR A 86 17.51 -8.37 12.87
CA TYR A 86 18.56 -8.25 11.86
C TYR A 86 18.49 -9.42 10.88
N ASP A 87 18.37 -10.64 11.40
CA ASP A 87 18.26 -11.87 10.61
C ASP A 87 16.97 -11.94 9.78
N MET A 88 15.87 -11.37 10.27
CA MET A 88 14.56 -11.45 9.61
C MET A 88 14.42 -10.48 8.41
N GLN A 89 15.31 -9.50 8.26
CA GLN A 89 15.23 -8.44 7.23
C GLN A 89 13.82 -7.82 7.10
N MET A 90 13.22 -7.45 8.23
CA MET A 90 11.82 -6.98 8.27
C MET A 90 11.62 -5.58 7.66
N LEU A 91 12.70 -4.81 7.47
CA LEU A 91 12.66 -3.46 6.90
C LEU A 91 12.89 -3.51 5.38
N ARG A 92 12.17 -2.68 4.62
CA ARG A 92 12.26 -2.59 3.16
C ARG A 92 12.67 -1.20 2.70
N ASP A 93 13.26 -1.14 1.51
CA ASP A 93 13.64 0.10 0.80
C ASP A 93 14.53 1.02 1.66
N ASP A 94 14.34 2.34 1.63
CA ASP A 94 15.22 3.30 2.33
C ASP A 94 15.30 3.09 3.85
N ASP A 95 14.27 2.52 4.48
CA ASP A 95 14.27 2.22 5.93
C ASP A 95 15.12 1.02 6.29
N ALA A 96 15.34 0.11 5.32
CA ALA A 96 16.22 -1.04 5.53
C ALA A 96 17.64 -0.58 5.80
N VAL A 97 18.11 0.48 5.12
CA VAL A 97 19.47 0.99 5.28
C VAL A 97 19.68 1.54 6.68
N LEU A 98 18.77 2.40 7.15
CA LEU A 98 18.93 3.02 8.47
C LEU A 98 18.71 2.01 9.60
N GLY A 99 17.73 1.13 9.47
CA GLY A 99 17.48 0.10 10.48
C GLY A 99 18.57 -0.97 10.54
N THR A 100 19.13 -1.40 9.41
CA THR A 100 20.26 -2.35 9.42
C THR A 100 21.53 -1.75 10.00
N MET A 101 21.82 -0.47 9.74
CA MET A 101 22.93 0.25 10.40
C MET A 101 22.72 0.30 11.92
N VAL A 102 21.55 0.73 12.39
CA VAL A 102 21.26 0.83 13.83
C VAL A 102 21.35 -0.55 14.51
N LEU A 103 20.77 -1.60 13.90
CA LEU A 103 20.87 -2.95 14.44
C LEU A 103 22.31 -3.49 14.39
N GLY A 104 23.07 -3.20 13.33
CA GLY A 104 24.48 -3.58 13.22
C GLY A 104 25.35 -2.93 14.30
N LEU A 105 25.09 -1.66 14.63
CA LEU A 105 25.72 -0.94 15.74
C LEU A 105 25.37 -1.55 17.11
N ILE A 106 24.11 -1.87 17.34
CA ILE A 106 23.63 -2.43 18.61
C ILE A 106 24.15 -3.86 18.83
N THR A 107 24.18 -4.67 17.78
CA THR A 107 24.61 -6.08 17.83
C THR A 107 26.13 -6.26 17.65
N GLY A 108 26.84 -5.23 17.22
CA GLY A 108 28.27 -5.29 16.91
C GLY A 108 28.62 -6.04 15.60
N GLN A 109 27.62 -6.42 14.80
CA GLN A 109 27.80 -7.12 13.53
C GLN A 109 28.40 -6.23 12.42
N GLU A 110 28.41 -4.91 12.60
CA GLU A 110 28.99 -3.97 11.63
C GLU A 110 30.54 -4.01 11.56
N GLN A 111 31.20 -4.60 12.58
CA GLN A 111 32.67 -4.68 12.67
C GLN A 111 33.26 -6.06 12.35
N ARG A 112 32.44 -7.00 11.86
CA ARG A 112 32.85 -8.39 11.55
C ARG A 112 33.05 -8.60 10.05
#